data_AF-A0A812IQI5-F1
#
_entry.id   AF-A0A812IQI5-F1
#
_cell.length_a   1.000
_cell.length_b   1.000
_cell.length_c   1.000
_cell.angle_alpha   90.00
_cell.angle_beta   90.00
_cell.angle_gamma   90.00
#
_symmetry.space_group_name_H-M   'P 1'
#
loop_
_entity.id
_entity.type
_entity.pdbx_description
1 polymer ?
#
loop_
_entity_poly.entity_id
_entity_poly.type
_entity_poly.pdbx_seq_one_letter_code
_entity_poly.pdbx_strand_id
1 'polypeptide(L)'
;MTHDSLRIRRSRWSRPHCPDGAGGKSSKSMSSDFSEEGGEAEISAFCGKNGGRRPWLRQRSERQEAEERRQRRQWRAQRRAAKGASTASKISSPSGPSETSDAERRFLFLGRQPRFWRGLDVRSWTTEVQRPHVEQPPPQDPSLIPDAKVREFQENQVVLLRGAITDWVPYLKSVVQHQMEHPQVSAFVTGLRSFFSMDYVQAGLFLTNDRFFDFWTSSPLAGLAKQLLQCEEVRLIVDQLNVNPHCPPFTDVEKFHTDVGVISAVAREEDVLRCWIPLESGRQEGIGTLEFEVHGERKRFDVKLGDVLMFTPTIPHRVLFPANSQYDEDRCVIIASLHGSTADAGPVAVPEFPRIFPTTDEAEVAARREGRLYDSAERYFQLWGRPFALAKEWLQFITYEQKKPSESKKKRRETI
;
A
#
# COMPACT_ATOMS: atom_id res chain seq x y z
N MET A 1 1.50 60.58 -25.09
CA MET A 1 0.65 59.97 -24.05
C MET A 1 1.45 58.82 -23.45
N THR A 2 1.98 59.06 -22.27
CA THR A 2 3.08 58.32 -21.64
C THR A 2 2.56 57.24 -20.70
N HIS A 3 3.26 56.10 -20.72
CA HIS A 3 3.10 54.93 -19.85
C HIS A 3 3.14 55.29 -18.36
N ASP A 4 2.10 54.91 -17.62
CA ASP A 4 2.10 54.91 -16.17
C ASP A 4 2.65 53.60 -15.62
N SER A 5 3.68 53.72 -14.78
CA SER A 5 4.40 52.62 -14.14
C SER A 5 4.02 52.56 -12.66
N LEU A 6 3.30 51.51 -12.26
CA LEU A 6 2.96 51.24 -10.85
C LEU A 6 4.20 50.78 -10.07
N ARG A 7 4.75 51.66 -9.24
CA ARG A 7 5.75 51.36 -8.20
C ARG A 7 5.06 50.78 -6.96
N ILE A 8 5.28 49.50 -6.69
CA ILE A 8 4.95 48.88 -5.41
C ILE A 8 6.12 49.11 -4.43
N ARG A 9 5.86 49.85 -3.35
CA ARG A 9 6.77 50.10 -2.22
C ARG A 9 6.91 48.83 -1.38
N ARG A 10 8.15 48.33 -1.21
CA ARG A 10 8.50 47.30 -0.21
C ARG A 10 8.66 47.96 1.16
N SER A 11 7.84 47.56 2.12
CA SER A 11 8.00 47.93 3.54
C SER A 11 9.01 47.00 4.22
N ARG A 12 10.05 47.61 4.79
CA ARG A 12 11.04 46.98 5.68
C ARG A 12 10.36 46.44 6.93
N TRP A 13 10.56 45.15 7.22
CA TRP A 13 10.32 44.58 8.55
C TRP A 13 11.60 44.71 9.38
N SER A 14 11.47 45.37 10.52
CA SER A 14 12.52 45.56 11.52
C SER A 14 12.60 44.32 12.42
N ARG A 15 13.82 43.80 12.64
CA ARG A 15 14.11 42.73 13.61
C ARG A 15 13.96 43.25 15.05
N PRO A 16 13.42 42.47 15.99
CA PRO A 16 13.48 42.81 17.40
C PRO A 16 14.87 42.52 17.99
N HIS A 17 15.35 43.48 18.79
CA HIS A 17 16.54 43.44 19.62
C HIS A 17 16.40 42.40 20.75
N CYS A 18 17.42 41.53 20.91
CA CYS A 18 17.70 40.86 22.19
C CYS A 18 18.63 41.76 23.03
N PRO A 19 18.42 41.89 24.34
CA PRO A 19 19.38 42.54 25.22
C PRO A 19 20.42 41.53 25.73
N ASP A 20 21.67 41.97 25.70
CA ASP A 20 22.81 41.35 26.36
C ASP A 20 22.67 41.41 27.88
N GLY A 21 22.95 40.30 28.55
CA GLY A 21 23.10 40.20 30.00
C GLY A 21 24.38 39.46 30.36
N ALA A 22 25.33 40.18 30.95
CA ALA A 22 26.69 39.76 31.25
C ALA A 22 26.85 39.09 32.63
N GLY A 23 27.86 38.20 32.71
CA GLY A 23 28.68 37.88 33.90
C GLY A 23 28.01 36.98 34.96
N GLY A 24 28.66 36.00 35.60
CA GLY A 24 30.05 35.55 35.65
C GLY A 24 30.24 34.66 36.90
N LYS A 25 31.40 34.00 37.00
CA LYS A 25 32.04 33.33 38.17
C LYS A 25 31.76 31.82 38.41
N SER A 26 32.75 31.02 37.97
CA SER A 26 33.58 30.09 38.77
C SER A 26 33.22 29.88 40.26
N SER A 27 33.02 28.63 40.69
CA SER A 27 34.05 27.85 41.42
C SER A 27 33.50 26.56 42.06
N LYS A 28 34.42 25.60 42.23
CA LYS A 28 34.49 24.52 43.25
C LYS A 28 33.69 23.23 43.08
N SER A 29 34.48 22.21 42.75
CA SER A 29 34.42 20.84 43.26
C SER A 29 34.03 20.72 44.73
N MET A 30 33.07 19.84 45.02
CA MET A 30 33.03 19.07 46.27
C MET A 30 32.46 17.69 45.97
N SER A 31 33.30 16.70 46.24
CA SER A 31 32.97 15.30 46.47
C SER A 31 32.04 15.15 47.66
N SER A 32 31.04 14.28 47.54
CA SER A 32 30.56 13.51 48.68
C SER A 32 29.81 12.28 48.21
N ASP A 33 30.36 11.14 48.64
CA ASP A 33 29.75 9.84 48.82
C ASP A 33 28.23 9.89 49.09
N PHE A 34 27.49 9.01 48.41
CA PHE A 34 26.14 8.64 48.83
C PHE A 34 26.09 7.13 49.02
N SER A 35 26.01 6.77 50.29
CA SER A 35 25.80 5.46 50.86
C SER A 35 24.42 4.90 50.48
N GLU A 36 24.41 3.61 50.18
CA GLU A 36 23.26 2.73 50.34
C GLU A 36 22.82 2.72 51.81
N GLU A 37 21.55 2.97 52.09
CA GLU A 37 20.76 2.25 53.10
C GLU A 37 19.30 2.75 53.15
N GLY A 38 18.38 1.79 53.19
CA GLY A 38 17.20 1.86 54.07
C GLY A 38 15.94 2.57 53.56
N GLY A 39 14.99 1.79 53.04
CA GLY A 39 13.64 2.28 52.76
C GLY A 39 12.64 1.17 52.44
N GLU A 40 12.59 0.12 53.29
CA GLU A 40 11.45 -0.79 53.33
C GLU A 40 10.21 -0.04 53.82
N ALA A 41 9.19 0.06 52.97
CA ALA A 41 7.83 0.38 53.38
C ALA A 41 6.86 -0.61 52.71
N GLU A 42 6.33 -1.47 53.58
CA GLU A 42 5.13 -2.29 53.49
C GLU A 42 4.18 -2.03 52.31
N ILE A 43 4.10 -3.01 51.40
CA ILE A 43 2.82 -3.42 50.79
C ILE A 43 2.73 -4.95 50.88
N SER A 44 2.40 -5.43 52.08
CA SER A 44 1.85 -6.76 52.29
C SER A 44 0.35 -6.61 52.51
N ALA A 45 -0.45 -7.08 51.55
CA ALA A 45 -1.69 -7.85 51.75
C ALA A 45 -2.62 -7.76 50.53
N PHE A 46 -2.34 -8.52 49.47
CA PHE A 46 -3.42 -9.12 48.67
C PHE A 46 -2.94 -10.37 47.91
N CYS A 47 -2.37 -11.33 48.63
CA CYS A 47 -2.13 -12.68 48.10
C CYS A 47 -3.37 -13.56 48.32
N GLY A 48 -4.40 -13.31 47.51
CA GLY A 48 -5.54 -14.19 47.34
C GLY A 48 -5.25 -15.26 46.29
N LYS A 49 -4.96 -16.48 46.75
CA LYS A 49 -4.97 -17.72 45.95
C LYS A 49 -6.25 -17.79 45.10
N ASN A 50 -6.14 -17.73 43.78
CA ASN A 50 -7.11 -18.31 42.84
C ASN A 50 -6.47 -18.45 41.45
N GLY A 51 -5.65 -19.49 41.29
CA GLY A 51 -5.16 -19.97 40.01
C GLY A 51 -6.25 -20.69 39.22
N GLY A 52 -7.27 -19.95 38.78
CA GLY A 52 -8.26 -20.42 37.81
C GLY A 52 -8.00 -19.76 36.46
N ARG A 53 -7.26 -20.41 35.56
CA ARG A 53 -7.20 -19.97 34.15
C ARG A 53 -8.64 -19.93 33.61
N ARG A 54 -9.05 -18.74 33.15
CA ARG A 54 -10.38 -18.42 32.62
C ARG A 54 -10.79 -19.45 31.53
N PRO A 55 -11.86 -20.26 31.74
CA PRO A 55 -12.23 -21.38 30.85
C PRO A 55 -12.47 -20.99 29.39
N TRP A 56 -12.86 -19.75 29.11
CA TRP A 56 -13.16 -19.29 27.75
C TRP A 56 -11.91 -19.08 26.87
N LEU A 57 -10.75 -18.75 27.47
CA LEU A 57 -9.50 -18.61 26.71
C LEU A 57 -8.99 -19.98 26.23
N ARG A 58 -9.22 -21.03 27.04
CA ARG A 58 -8.94 -22.41 26.65
C ARG A 58 -9.90 -22.89 25.56
N GLN A 59 -11.20 -22.61 25.69
CA GLN A 59 -12.18 -22.94 24.65
C GLN A 59 -11.93 -22.23 23.32
N ARG A 60 -11.44 -20.98 23.33
CA ARG A 60 -11.10 -20.24 22.10
C ARG A 60 -9.88 -20.85 21.40
N SER A 61 -8.87 -21.27 22.17
CA SER A 61 -7.69 -21.98 21.66
C SER A 61 -8.06 -23.37 21.10
N GLU A 62 -8.90 -24.14 21.80
CA GLU A 62 -9.33 -25.48 21.38
C GLU A 62 -10.19 -25.45 20.12
N ARG A 63 -11.07 -24.44 19.96
CA ARG A 63 -11.84 -24.24 18.72
C ARG A 63 -10.94 -23.88 17.54
N GLN A 64 -9.94 -23.03 17.76
CA GLN A 64 -9.00 -22.63 16.72
C GLN A 64 -8.12 -23.81 16.28
N GLU A 65 -7.61 -24.61 17.22
CA GLU A 65 -6.86 -25.83 16.90
C GLU A 65 -7.73 -26.89 16.18
N ALA A 66 -9.01 -27.01 16.54
CA ALA A 66 -9.93 -27.93 15.87
C ALA A 66 -10.21 -27.51 14.42
N GLU A 67 -10.39 -26.20 14.17
CA GLU A 67 -10.55 -25.63 12.82
C GLU A 67 -9.30 -25.88 11.97
N GLU A 68 -8.11 -25.62 12.50
CA GLU A 68 -6.84 -25.87 11.80
C GLU A 68 -6.64 -27.35 11.47
N ARG A 69 -6.99 -28.27 12.38
CA ARG A 69 -6.94 -29.71 12.13
C ARG A 69 -7.91 -30.12 11.02
N ARG A 70 -9.11 -29.52 10.96
CA ARG A 70 -10.10 -29.77 9.92
C ARG A 70 -9.61 -29.29 8.55
N GLN A 71 -9.06 -28.08 8.48
CA GLN A 71 -8.47 -27.51 7.26
C GLN A 71 -7.30 -28.35 6.74
N ARG A 72 -6.38 -28.78 7.63
CA ARG A 72 -5.27 -29.69 7.26
C ARG A 72 -5.76 -31.03 6.69
N ARG A 73 -6.87 -31.57 7.21
CA ARG A 73 -7.48 -32.81 6.68
C ARG A 73 -8.08 -32.59 5.30
N GLN A 74 -8.81 -31.49 5.08
CA GLN A 74 -9.39 -31.15 3.77
C GLN A 74 -8.30 -30.94 2.71
N TRP A 75 -7.23 -30.20 3.02
CA TRP A 75 -6.11 -29.99 2.10
C TRP A 75 -5.42 -31.30 1.71
N ARG A 76 -5.20 -32.21 2.67
CA ARG A 76 -4.64 -33.55 2.40
C ARG A 76 -5.55 -34.38 1.49
N ALA A 77 -6.87 -34.29 1.67
CA ALA A 77 -7.84 -34.98 0.82
C ALA A 77 -7.83 -34.44 -0.62
N GLN A 78 -7.81 -33.12 -0.80
CA GLN A 78 -7.72 -32.48 -2.12
C GLN A 78 -6.43 -32.85 -2.86
N ARG A 79 -5.26 -32.87 -2.19
CA ARG A 79 -4.00 -33.32 -2.81
C ARG A 79 -4.03 -34.79 -3.24
N ARG A 80 -4.71 -35.65 -2.48
CA ARG A 80 -4.87 -37.07 -2.85
C ARG A 80 -5.77 -37.22 -4.07
N ALA A 81 -6.88 -36.48 -4.13
CA ALA A 81 -7.78 -36.47 -5.28
C ALA A 81 -7.08 -35.96 -6.56
N ALA A 82 -6.31 -34.87 -6.46
CA ALA A 82 -5.56 -34.32 -7.59
C ALA A 82 -4.46 -35.27 -8.11
N LYS A 83 -3.76 -35.98 -7.20
CA LYS A 83 -2.79 -37.00 -7.59
C LYS A 83 -3.44 -38.21 -8.25
N GLY A 84 -4.62 -38.63 -7.78
CA GLY A 84 -5.37 -39.74 -8.38
C GLY A 84 -5.85 -39.45 -9.80
N ALA A 85 -6.31 -38.22 -10.06
CA ALA A 85 -6.76 -37.77 -11.38
C ALA A 85 -5.62 -37.68 -12.42
N SER A 86 -4.41 -37.30 -11.98
CA SER A 86 -3.24 -37.19 -12.86
C SER A 86 -2.75 -38.54 -13.40
N THR A 87 -3.03 -39.65 -12.72
CA THR A 87 -2.61 -41.00 -13.13
C THR A 87 -3.54 -41.64 -14.17
N ALA A 88 -4.75 -41.12 -14.37
CA ALA A 88 -5.76 -41.75 -15.23
C ALA A 88 -5.72 -41.31 -16.71
N SER A 89 -4.92 -40.30 -17.07
CA SER A 89 -4.99 -39.66 -18.41
C SER A 89 -3.81 -39.98 -19.34
N LYS A 90 -3.06 -41.07 -19.12
CA LYS A 90 -1.86 -41.39 -19.93
C LYS A 90 -2.02 -42.66 -20.76
N ILE A 91 -2.99 -42.71 -21.69
CA ILE A 91 -2.99 -43.70 -22.77
C ILE A 91 -3.48 -43.06 -24.08
N SER A 92 -2.68 -43.27 -25.14
CA SER A 92 -2.94 -43.09 -26.59
C SER A 92 -2.85 -41.68 -27.19
N SER A 93 -1.81 -41.43 -28.00
CA SER A 93 -1.90 -41.00 -29.42
C SER A 93 -0.53 -40.62 -30.02
N PRO A 94 -0.38 -40.61 -31.37
CA PRO A 94 0.83 -41.07 -32.05
C PRO A 94 1.75 -39.97 -32.61
N SER A 95 2.94 -40.44 -32.99
CA SER A 95 4.12 -39.75 -33.52
C SER A 95 3.99 -39.21 -34.95
N GLY A 96 4.48 -37.98 -35.17
CA GLY A 96 4.86 -37.42 -36.48
C GLY A 96 5.51 -36.02 -36.32
N PRO A 97 6.54 -35.66 -37.10
CA PRO A 97 7.68 -34.89 -36.59
C PRO A 97 7.67 -33.40 -36.93
N SER A 98 8.18 -32.57 -36.01
CA SER A 98 9.05 -31.44 -36.38
C SER A 98 9.95 -31.10 -35.18
N GLU A 99 11.26 -31.26 -35.38
CA GLU A 99 12.32 -30.85 -34.46
C GLU A 99 12.33 -29.33 -34.34
N THR A 100 11.50 -28.84 -33.43
CA THR A 100 11.77 -27.64 -32.64
C THR A 100 11.97 -28.18 -31.23
N SER A 101 13.10 -27.87 -30.63
CA SER A 101 13.53 -28.50 -29.38
C SER A 101 12.42 -28.45 -28.33
N ASP A 102 12.20 -29.52 -27.58
CA ASP A 102 11.25 -29.55 -26.46
C ASP A 102 11.54 -28.45 -25.41
N ALA A 103 12.72 -27.83 -25.46
CA ALA A 103 13.07 -26.64 -24.69
C ALA A 103 12.31 -25.38 -25.17
N GLU A 104 12.12 -25.19 -26.48
CA GLU A 104 11.30 -24.10 -27.04
C GLU A 104 9.80 -24.33 -26.82
N ARG A 105 9.34 -25.60 -26.84
CA ARG A 105 7.92 -25.90 -26.57
C ARG A 105 7.53 -25.72 -25.10
N ARG A 106 8.46 -25.85 -24.16
CA ARG A 106 8.22 -25.47 -22.74
C ARG A 106 8.19 -23.96 -22.52
N PHE A 107 8.59 -23.16 -23.51
CA PHE A 107 8.48 -21.70 -23.53
C PHE A 107 7.19 -21.19 -24.21
N LEU A 108 6.29 -22.06 -24.66
CA LEU A 108 5.02 -21.71 -25.33
C LEU A 108 3.90 -21.18 -24.39
N PHE A 109 4.24 -20.64 -23.22
CA PHE A 109 3.35 -19.75 -22.45
C PHE A 109 3.55 -18.25 -22.80
N LEU A 110 4.49 -17.92 -23.71
CA LEU A 110 5.03 -16.56 -23.92
C LEU A 110 4.79 -16.00 -25.33
N GLY A 111 3.54 -15.96 -25.79
CA GLY A 111 3.17 -15.30 -27.06
C GLY A 111 3.41 -13.78 -27.08
N ARG A 112 3.47 -13.16 -25.90
CA ARG A 112 4.28 -11.96 -25.64
C ARG A 112 5.41 -12.44 -24.74
N GLN A 113 6.65 -12.01 -24.96
CA GLN A 113 7.56 -11.93 -23.81
C GLN A 113 7.04 -10.79 -22.94
N PRO A 114 6.53 -11.04 -21.71
CA PRO A 114 6.23 -9.97 -20.79
C PRO A 114 7.43 -9.04 -20.73
N ARG A 115 7.21 -7.72 -20.78
CA ARG A 115 8.29 -6.73 -20.59
C ARG A 115 9.07 -7.01 -19.30
N PHE A 116 8.45 -7.68 -18.32
CA PHE A 116 9.10 -8.33 -17.17
C PHE A 116 10.44 -8.99 -17.49
N TRP A 117 10.51 -9.81 -18.54
CA TRP A 117 11.68 -10.64 -18.84
C TRP A 117 12.83 -9.83 -19.44
N ARG A 118 12.54 -8.69 -20.07
CA ARG A 118 13.60 -7.70 -20.39
C ARG A 118 14.14 -7.07 -19.12
N GLY A 119 13.27 -6.89 -18.13
CA GLY A 119 13.62 -6.50 -16.77
C GLY A 119 14.27 -7.59 -15.91
N LEU A 120 14.55 -8.81 -16.39
CA LEU A 120 15.42 -9.75 -15.66
C LEU A 120 16.89 -9.60 -16.02
N ASP A 121 17.24 -8.68 -16.93
CA ASP A 121 18.61 -8.25 -17.03
C ASP A 121 18.97 -7.42 -15.80
N VAL A 122 19.43 -8.09 -14.75
CA VAL A 122 19.86 -7.49 -13.48
C VAL A 122 20.93 -6.42 -13.71
N ARG A 123 21.62 -6.41 -14.87
CA ARG A 123 22.62 -5.38 -15.22
C ARG A 123 21.97 -4.03 -15.54
N SER A 124 20.70 -4.03 -15.96
CA SER A 124 19.93 -2.81 -16.18
C SER A 124 19.35 -2.22 -14.89
N TRP A 125 19.48 -2.95 -13.78
CA TRP A 125 18.88 -2.52 -12.52
C TRP A 125 19.78 -1.53 -11.83
N THR A 126 19.15 -0.48 -11.33
CA THR A 126 19.81 0.49 -10.47
C THR A 126 19.42 0.26 -9.02
N THR A 127 20.28 0.71 -8.11
CA THR A 127 20.02 0.88 -6.68
C THR A 127 19.95 2.37 -6.30
N GLU A 128 20.25 3.26 -7.24
CA GLU A 128 20.29 4.70 -7.05
C GLU A 128 18.93 5.34 -7.27
N VAL A 129 18.63 6.43 -6.58
CA VAL A 129 17.39 7.19 -6.81
C VAL A 129 17.34 7.71 -8.25
N GLN A 130 16.27 7.37 -8.95
CA GLN A 130 16.05 7.81 -10.32
C GLN A 130 15.56 9.25 -10.36
N ARG A 131 16.09 10.00 -11.33
CA ARG A 131 15.75 11.41 -11.59
C ARG A 131 15.44 11.64 -13.06
N PRO A 132 14.38 11.01 -13.60
CA PRO A 132 14.09 11.15 -15.01
C PRO A 132 13.83 12.61 -15.39
N HIS A 133 14.32 12.98 -16.58
CA HIS A 133 14.03 14.25 -17.22
C HIS A 133 12.61 14.20 -17.78
N VAL A 134 11.65 14.50 -16.92
CA VAL A 134 10.23 14.63 -17.26
C VAL A 134 9.85 16.11 -17.24
N GLU A 135 8.84 16.49 -18.04
CA GLU A 135 8.21 17.80 -17.94
C GLU A 135 7.83 18.14 -16.49
N GLN A 136 7.78 19.43 -16.19
CA GLN A 136 7.46 19.89 -14.85
C GLN A 136 6.07 19.39 -14.42
N PRO A 137 5.88 19.07 -13.13
CA PRO A 137 4.57 18.72 -12.62
C PRO A 137 3.58 19.85 -12.92
N PRO A 138 2.34 19.52 -13.31
CA PRO A 138 1.30 20.53 -13.47
C PRO A 138 1.05 21.24 -12.12
N PRO A 139 0.58 22.50 -12.15
CA PRO A 139 0.32 23.24 -10.92
C PRO A 139 -0.75 22.53 -10.08
N GLN A 140 -0.62 22.66 -8.77
CA GLN A 140 -1.63 22.18 -7.83
C GLN A 140 -2.86 23.09 -7.90
N ASP A 141 -3.99 22.56 -8.34
CA ASP A 141 -5.29 23.16 -8.06
C ASP A 141 -5.80 22.56 -6.74
N PRO A 142 -6.10 23.38 -5.70
CA PRO A 142 -6.76 22.89 -4.50
C PRO A 142 -8.17 22.40 -4.85
N SER A 143 -8.26 21.17 -5.35
CA SER A 143 -9.54 20.54 -5.62
C SER A 143 -10.23 20.20 -4.31
N LEU A 144 -11.33 20.90 -4.07
CA LEU A 144 -12.23 20.59 -2.96
C LEU A 144 -13.17 19.47 -3.38
N ILE A 145 -13.28 18.45 -2.54
CA ILE A 145 -14.26 17.38 -2.70
C ILE A 145 -15.61 17.95 -2.24
N PRO A 146 -16.69 17.86 -3.03
CA PRO A 146 -18.01 18.23 -2.54
C PRO A 146 -18.38 17.41 -1.28
N ASP A 147 -18.99 18.03 -0.27
CA ASP A 147 -19.39 17.34 0.97
C ASP A 147 -20.20 16.06 0.74
N ALA A 148 -21.01 16.04 -0.34
CA ALA A 148 -21.77 14.85 -0.72
C ALA A 148 -20.86 13.64 -1.02
N LYS A 149 -19.68 13.85 -1.58
CA LYS A 149 -18.68 12.82 -1.85
C LYS A 149 -17.92 12.39 -0.60
N VAL A 150 -17.67 13.32 0.33
CA VAL A 150 -17.13 12.98 1.66
C VAL A 150 -18.11 12.07 2.41
N ARG A 151 -19.41 12.42 2.41
CA ARG A 151 -20.46 11.56 2.98
C ARG A 151 -20.56 10.21 2.27
N GLU A 152 -20.50 10.19 0.93
CA GLU A 152 -20.47 8.93 0.17
C GLU A 152 -19.31 8.03 0.62
N PHE A 153 -18.12 8.59 0.84
CA PHE A 153 -16.97 7.84 1.35
C PHE A 153 -17.19 7.35 2.78
N GLN A 154 -17.68 8.17 3.68
CA GLN A 154 -17.94 7.80 5.07
C GLN A 154 -18.96 6.64 5.17
N GLU A 155 -19.99 6.66 4.32
CA GLU A 155 -21.04 5.64 4.30
C GLU A 155 -20.60 4.34 3.61
N ASN A 156 -19.88 4.45 2.49
CA ASN A 156 -19.56 3.30 1.65
C ASN A 156 -18.15 2.75 1.85
N GLN A 157 -17.29 3.48 2.57
CA GLN A 157 -15.86 3.21 2.72
C GLN A 157 -15.06 3.20 1.40
N VAL A 158 -15.68 3.63 0.29
CA VAL A 158 -15.10 3.77 -1.04
C VAL A 158 -15.78 4.91 -1.79
N VAL A 159 -15.00 5.70 -2.52
CA VAL A 159 -15.49 6.77 -3.38
C VAL A 159 -14.68 6.84 -4.68
N LEU A 160 -15.37 7.12 -5.78
CA LEU A 160 -14.76 7.46 -7.06
C LEU A 160 -14.71 8.99 -7.21
N LEU A 161 -13.49 9.52 -7.34
CA LEU A 161 -13.23 10.93 -7.61
C LEU A 161 -12.93 11.08 -9.10
N ARG A 162 -13.88 11.62 -9.86
CA ARG A 162 -13.77 11.70 -11.31
C ARG A 162 -12.83 12.82 -11.74
N GLY A 163 -11.93 12.52 -12.67
CA GLY A 163 -10.98 13.48 -13.24
C GLY A 163 -10.07 14.17 -12.21
N ALA A 164 -9.91 13.60 -11.01
CA ALA A 164 -9.17 14.20 -9.91
C ALA A 164 -7.70 14.50 -10.24
N ILE A 165 -7.13 13.76 -11.21
CA ILE A 165 -5.73 13.92 -11.63
C ILE A 165 -5.58 13.99 -13.15
N THR A 166 -6.61 14.44 -13.90
CA THR A 166 -6.60 14.46 -15.38
C THR A 166 -5.33 15.10 -15.94
N ASP A 167 -4.93 16.26 -15.42
CA ASP A 167 -3.76 17.01 -15.90
C ASP A 167 -2.43 16.32 -15.56
N TRP A 168 -2.44 15.41 -14.58
CA TRP A 168 -1.27 14.64 -14.15
C TRP A 168 -1.06 13.36 -14.95
N VAL A 169 -2.06 12.90 -15.73
CA VAL A 169 -1.97 11.64 -16.47
C VAL A 169 -0.79 11.62 -17.44
N PRO A 170 -0.53 12.64 -18.28
CA PRO A 170 0.64 12.64 -19.18
C PRO A 170 1.96 12.55 -18.41
N TYR A 171 2.09 13.30 -17.32
CA TYR A 171 3.24 13.27 -16.43
C TYR A 171 3.46 11.86 -15.88
N LEU A 172 2.46 11.25 -15.24
CA LEU A 172 2.56 9.90 -14.68
C LEU A 172 2.90 8.84 -15.72
N LYS A 173 2.31 8.92 -16.93
CA LYS A 173 2.63 7.97 -18.00
C LYS A 173 4.10 8.01 -18.39
N SER A 174 4.69 9.21 -18.50
CA SER A 174 6.11 9.34 -18.82
C SER A 174 7.02 8.83 -17.69
N VAL A 175 6.66 9.09 -16.44
CA VAL A 175 7.40 8.59 -15.26
C VAL A 175 7.33 7.07 -15.18
N VAL A 176 6.15 6.49 -15.38
CA VAL A 176 5.93 5.04 -15.40
C VAL A 176 6.70 4.38 -16.55
N GLN A 177 6.65 4.96 -17.75
CA GLN A 177 7.41 4.44 -18.89
C GLN A 177 8.91 4.40 -18.58
N HIS A 178 9.47 5.48 -18.04
CA HIS A 178 10.87 5.50 -17.62
C HIS A 178 11.18 4.44 -16.56
N GLN A 179 10.31 4.31 -15.55
CA GLN A 179 10.47 3.35 -14.45
C GLN A 179 10.45 1.89 -14.95
N MET A 180 9.64 1.59 -15.97
CA MET A 180 9.59 0.27 -16.60
C MET A 180 10.82 -0.01 -17.47
N GLU A 181 11.39 1.01 -18.12
CA GLU A 181 12.63 0.90 -18.90
C GLU A 181 13.88 0.78 -18.02
N HIS A 182 13.83 1.36 -16.82
CA HIS A 182 14.92 1.39 -15.85
C HIS A 182 14.41 0.83 -14.52
N PRO A 183 14.19 -0.48 -14.39
CA PRO A 183 13.68 -1.07 -13.15
C PRO A 183 14.66 -0.87 -11.98
N GLN A 184 14.11 -0.69 -10.77
CA GLN A 184 14.91 -0.77 -9.53
C GLN A 184 15.02 -2.21 -9.05
N VAL A 185 16.05 -2.49 -8.25
CA VAL A 185 16.18 -3.77 -7.53
C VAL A 185 14.95 -4.08 -6.66
N SER A 186 14.26 -3.05 -6.16
CA SER A 186 13.03 -3.21 -5.38
C SER A 186 11.90 -3.87 -6.17
N ALA A 187 11.87 -3.74 -7.50
CA ALA A 187 10.87 -4.40 -8.34
C ALA A 187 10.94 -5.92 -8.22
N PHE A 188 12.16 -6.48 -8.12
CA PHE A 188 12.33 -7.92 -7.97
C PHE A 188 11.88 -8.44 -6.62
N VAL A 189 12.24 -7.75 -5.54
CA VAL A 189 11.79 -8.10 -4.18
C VAL A 189 10.26 -8.03 -4.12
N THR A 190 9.66 -7.02 -4.76
CA THR A 190 8.21 -6.88 -4.85
C THR A 190 7.58 -7.98 -5.71
N GLY A 191 8.21 -8.35 -6.82
CA GLY A 191 7.76 -9.44 -7.70
C GLY A 191 7.78 -10.80 -7.00
N LEU A 192 8.83 -11.10 -6.23
CA LEU A 192 8.86 -12.31 -5.39
C LEU A 192 7.71 -12.32 -4.39
N ARG A 193 7.42 -11.18 -3.75
CA ARG A 193 6.30 -11.03 -2.81
C ARG A 193 4.95 -11.25 -3.47
N SER A 194 4.75 -10.72 -4.68
CA SER A 194 3.50 -10.87 -5.42
C SER A 194 3.37 -12.20 -6.17
N PHE A 195 4.33 -13.12 -5.99
CA PHE A 195 4.45 -14.37 -6.75
C PHE A 195 4.46 -14.15 -8.26
N PHE A 196 5.01 -13.02 -8.71
CA PHE A 196 5.03 -12.60 -10.10
C PHE A 196 3.64 -12.59 -10.75
N SER A 197 2.59 -12.28 -9.98
CA SER A 197 1.21 -12.14 -10.47
C SER A 197 0.98 -10.90 -11.34
N MET A 198 2.05 -10.26 -11.79
CA MET A 198 2.06 -9.01 -12.56
C MET A 198 3.25 -9.07 -13.51
N ASP A 199 3.11 -8.50 -14.71
CA ASP A 199 4.23 -8.38 -15.65
C ASP A 199 5.28 -7.37 -15.16
N TYR A 200 4.90 -6.46 -14.27
CA TYR A 200 5.86 -5.65 -13.54
C TYR A 200 5.20 -5.20 -12.24
N VAL A 201 5.97 -5.22 -11.16
CA VAL A 201 5.54 -4.65 -9.89
C VAL A 201 6.71 -4.04 -9.16
N GLN A 202 6.52 -2.85 -8.61
CA GLN A 202 7.49 -2.20 -7.74
C GLN A 202 6.75 -1.37 -6.71
N ALA A 203 7.05 -1.54 -5.42
CA ALA A 203 6.59 -0.64 -4.39
C ALA A 203 7.74 0.16 -3.76
N GLY A 204 7.41 1.24 -3.07
CA GLY A 204 8.36 2.26 -2.65
C GLY A 204 8.90 3.05 -3.84
N LEU A 205 8.04 3.38 -4.80
CA LEU A 205 8.39 4.21 -5.95
C LEU A 205 8.86 5.59 -5.50
N PHE A 206 8.17 6.22 -4.53
CA PHE A 206 8.57 7.54 -4.01
C PHE A 206 9.99 7.55 -3.39
N LEU A 207 10.44 6.42 -2.86
CA LEU A 207 11.79 6.28 -2.30
C LEU A 207 12.85 6.18 -3.40
N THR A 208 12.49 5.59 -4.53
CA THR A 208 13.43 5.16 -5.57
C THR A 208 13.37 6.02 -6.84
N ASN A 209 12.41 6.94 -6.93
CA ASN A 209 12.21 7.80 -8.10
C ASN A 209 11.62 9.15 -7.67
N ASP A 210 12.39 10.22 -7.89
CA ASP A 210 12.05 11.58 -7.47
C ASP A 210 10.73 12.07 -8.08
N ARG A 211 10.37 11.59 -9.28
CA ARG A 211 9.16 12.05 -9.97
C ARG A 211 7.87 11.47 -9.40
N PHE A 212 7.92 10.28 -8.81
CA PHE A 212 6.80 9.78 -8.01
C PHE A 212 6.65 10.57 -6.72
N PHE A 213 7.76 10.96 -6.07
CA PHE A 213 7.70 11.81 -4.89
C PHE A 213 7.13 13.21 -5.21
N ASP A 214 7.57 13.82 -6.32
CA ASP A 214 7.01 15.08 -6.83
C ASP A 214 5.49 14.96 -7.04
N PHE A 215 5.02 13.84 -7.62
CA PHE A 215 3.59 13.56 -7.79
C PHE A 215 2.85 13.53 -6.46
N TRP A 216 3.32 12.78 -5.46
CA TRP A 216 2.61 12.67 -4.18
C TRP A 216 2.56 13.97 -3.40
N THR A 217 3.61 14.80 -3.51
CA THR A 217 3.71 16.06 -2.77
C THR A 217 3.00 17.23 -3.47
N SER A 218 2.87 17.18 -4.79
CA SER A 218 2.36 18.31 -5.58
C SER A 218 0.99 18.05 -6.22
N SER A 219 0.55 16.79 -6.31
CA SER A 219 -0.79 16.46 -6.82
C SER A 219 -1.90 16.84 -5.84
N PRO A 220 -3.16 16.96 -6.29
CA PRO A 220 -4.28 17.21 -5.38
C PRO A 220 -4.55 16.08 -4.37
N LEU A 221 -3.98 14.88 -4.55
CA LEU A 221 -4.34 13.69 -3.79
C LEU A 221 -4.15 13.85 -2.29
N ALA A 222 -3.12 14.56 -1.85
CA ALA A 222 -2.87 14.78 -0.42
C ALA A 222 -3.98 15.64 0.22
N GLY A 223 -4.42 16.71 -0.46
CA GLY A 223 -5.54 17.55 -0.01
C GLY A 223 -6.90 16.84 -0.08
N LEU A 224 -7.09 15.97 -1.07
CA LEU A 224 -8.27 15.11 -1.18
C LEU A 224 -8.32 14.09 -0.03
N ALA A 225 -7.20 13.41 0.24
CA ALA A 225 -7.07 12.47 1.35
C ALA A 225 -7.33 13.15 2.70
N LYS A 226 -6.80 14.36 2.90
CA LYS A 226 -7.06 15.18 4.09
C LYS A 226 -8.56 15.41 4.32
N GLN A 227 -9.31 15.72 3.26
CA GLN A 227 -10.76 15.95 3.36
C GLN A 227 -11.52 14.66 3.70
N LEU A 228 -11.16 13.53 3.07
CA LEU A 228 -11.81 12.25 3.32
C LEU A 228 -11.51 11.68 4.72
N LEU A 229 -10.27 11.83 5.19
CA LEU A 229 -9.83 11.38 6.52
C LEU A 229 -10.14 12.39 7.63
N GLN A 230 -10.56 13.62 7.27
CA GLN A 230 -10.82 14.71 8.21
C GLN A 230 -9.66 14.96 9.19
N CYS A 231 -8.43 14.93 8.65
CA CYS A 231 -7.20 15.04 9.43
C CYS A 231 -6.49 16.38 9.20
N GLU A 232 -5.39 16.62 9.91
CA GLU A 232 -4.57 17.84 9.75
C GLU A 232 -3.32 17.57 8.92
N GLU A 233 -2.79 16.35 9.04
CA GLU A 233 -1.58 15.90 8.37
C GLU A 233 -1.88 14.67 7.51
N VAL A 234 -1.27 14.58 6.33
CA VAL A 234 -1.25 13.36 5.51
C VAL A 234 0.19 12.93 5.25
N ARG A 235 0.47 11.66 5.49
CA ARG A 235 1.77 11.02 5.24
C ARG A 235 1.65 9.89 4.21
N LEU A 236 2.68 9.70 3.41
CA LEU A 236 2.76 8.60 2.45
C LEU A 236 3.39 7.37 3.12
N ILE A 237 2.63 6.27 3.22
CA ILE A 237 3.16 5.01 3.80
C ILE A 237 3.91 4.21 2.75
N VAL A 238 3.22 3.91 1.65
CA VAL A 238 3.72 3.08 0.56
C VAL A 238 2.98 3.44 -0.72
N ASP A 239 3.69 3.43 -1.84
CA ASP A 239 3.13 3.41 -3.18
C ASP A 239 3.61 2.19 -3.95
N GLN A 240 2.88 1.80 -4.99
CA GLN A 240 3.14 0.61 -5.78
C GLN A 240 2.68 0.82 -7.23
N LEU A 241 3.51 0.42 -8.19
CA LEU A 241 3.15 0.35 -9.60
C LEU A 241 2.88 -1.10 -9.94
N ASN A 242 1.70 -1.39 -10.48
CA ASN A 242 1.28 -2.70 -10.96
C ASN A 242 1.09 -2.63 -12.47
N VAL A 243 1.71 -3.51 -13.22
CA VAL A 243 1.53 -3.62 -14.67
C VAL A 243 0.99 -5.00 -15.03
N ASN A 244 -0.10 -5.03 -15.80
CA ASN A 244 -0.78 -6.25 -16.26
C ASN A 244 -1.03 -7.27 -15.13
N PRO A 245 -1.79 -6.90 -14.09
CA PRO A 245 -2.09 -7.82 -13.00
C PRO A 245 -2.87 -9.02 -13.53
N HIS A 246 -2.42 -10.23 -13.24
CA HIS A 246 -3.07 -11.47 -13.60
C HIS A 246 -3.32 -12.31 -12.35
N CYS A 247 -4.21 -13.29 -12.47
CA CYS A 247 -4.54 -14.15 -11.34
C CYS A 247 -3.29 -14.91 -10.88
N PRO A 248 -2.83 -14.74 -9.61
CA PRO A 248 -1.76 -15.54 -9.09
C PRO A 248 -2.14 -17.04 -9.11
N PRO A 249 -1.18 -17.94 -9.38
CA PRO A 249 -1.43 -19.38 -9.26
C PRO A 249 -2.01 -19.73 -7.90
N PHE A 250 -3.00 -20.65 -7.89
CA PHE A 250 -3.65 -21.15 -6.68
C PHE A 250 -4.49 -20.14 -5.90
N THR A 251 -4.76 -18.97 -6.47
CA THR A 251 -5.75 -18.03 -5.92
C THR A 251 -7.09 -18.18 -6.62
N ASP A 252 -8.14 -17.83 -5.90
CA ASP A 252 -9.51 -17.83 -6.43
C ASP A 252 -9.84 -16.38 -6.82
N VAL A 253 -9.94 -16.13 -8.13
CA VAL A 253 -10.26 -14.80 -8.69
C VAL A 253 -11.57 -14.25 -8.17
N GLU A 254 -12.47 -15.12 -7.70
CA GLU A 254 -13.76 -14.67 -7.19
C GLU A 254 -13.70 -14.21 -5.73
N LYS A 255 -12.58 -14.43 -5.02
CA LYS A 255 -12.48 -14.07 -3.60
C LYS A 255 -12.19 -12.58 -3.41
N PHE A 256 -12.94 -12.01 -2.48
CA PHE A 256 -12.66 -10.70 -1.92
C PHE A 256 -11.51 -10.79 -0.90
N HIS A 257 -10.81 -9.68 -0.70
CA HIS A 257 -9.79 -9.52 0.33
C HIS A 257 -9.85 -8.10 0.92
N THR A 258 -9.06 -7.87 1.96
CA THR A 258 -8.89 -6.56 2.61
C THR A 258 -7.41 -6.24 2.69
N ASP A 259 -7.04 -4.96 2.71
CA ASP A 259 -5.64 -4.53 2.78
C ASP A 259 -5.11 -4.39 4.22
N VAL A 260 -5.93 -4.66 5.23
CA VAL A 260 -5.59 -4.58 6.66
C VAL A 260 -4.27 -5.28 7.01
N GLY A 261 -4.03 -6.46 6.43
CA GLY A 261 -2.83 -7.25 6.71
C GLY A 261 -1.53 -6.53 6.35
N VAL A 262 -1.57 -5.71 5.30
CA VAL A 262 -0.43 -4.91 4.82
C VAL A 262 -0.26 -3.66 5.68
N ILE A 263 -1.37 -3.00 6.02
CA ILE A 263 -1.35 -1.68 6.68
C ILE A 263 -1.10 -1.78 8.19
N SER A 264 -1.65 -2.79 8.85
CA SER A 264 -1.63 -2.93 10.32
C SER A 264 -0.24 -3.08 10.93
N ALA A 265 0.79 -3.28 10.11
CA ALA A 265 2.19 -3.28 10.56
C ALA A 265 2.73 -1.87 10.83
N VAL A 266 2.14 -0.84 10.22
CA VAL A 266 2.69 0.53 10.20
C VAL A 266 1.72 1.55 10.81
N ALA A 267 0.42 1.37 10.60
CA ALA A 267 -0.61 2.28 11.08
C ALA A 267 -1.90 1.55 11.46
N ARG A 268 -2.78 2.26 12.17
CA ARG A 268 -4.15 1.81 12.43
C ARG A 268 -4.94 1.85 11.12
N GLU A 269 -5.79 0.86 10.90
CA GLU A 269 -6.52 0.69 9.64
C GLU A 269 -7.53 1.81 9.37
N GLU A 270 -8.10 2.38 10.43
CA GLU A 270 -9.04 3.50 10.40
C GLU A 270 -8.39 4.85 10.04
N ASP A 271 -7.09 4.98 10.25
CA ASP A 271 -6.32 6.21 9.98
C ASP A 271 -5.70 6.19 8.57
N VAL A 272 -5.98 5.16 7.77
CA VAL A 272 -5.37 4.95 6.46
C VAL A 272 -6.40 4.96 5.35
N LEU A 273 -6.03 5.61 4.25
CA LEU A 273 -6.74 5.64 2.99
C LEU A 273 -5.90 4.96 1.91
N ARG A 274 -6.54 4.13 1.10
CA ARG A 274 -5.94 3.54 -0.10
C ARG A 274 -6.36 4.34 -1.32
N CYS A 275 -5.39 4.68 -2.16
CA CYS A 275 -5.62 5.32 -3.46
C CYS A 275 -5.31 4.30 -4.55
N TRP A 276 -6.20 4.19 -5.54
CA TRP A 276 -6.02 3.36 -6.72
C TRP A 276 -6.23 4.21 -7.96
N ILE A 277 -5.16 4.31 -8.75
CA ILE A 277 -5.01 5.26 -9.86
C ILE A 277 -4.77 4.46 -11.14
N PRO A 278 -5.78 4.30 -11.98
CA PRO A 278 -5.61 3.68 -13.29
C PRO A 278 -4.96 4.66 -14.27
N LEU A 279 -3.98 4.18 -15.04
CA LEU A 279 -3.40 4.95 -16.16
C LEU A 279 -3.96 4.54 -17.53
N GLU A 280 -5.00 3.71 -17.51
CA GLU A 280 -5.84 3.32 -18.64
C GLU A 280 -7.31 3.26 -18.22
N SER A 281 -8.22 3.54 -19.15
CA SER A 281 -9.66 3.41 -18.87
C SER A 281 -10.05 1.96 -18.57
N GLY A 282 -11.13 1.80 -17.80
CA GLY A 282 -11.77 0.50 -17.60
C GLY A 282 -12.18 -0.13 -18.95
N ARG A 283 -12.01 -1.46 -19.06
CA ARG A 283 -12.49 -2.22 -20.22
C ARG A 283 -13.94 -2.66 -20.02
N GLN A 284 -14.52 -3.29 -21.05
CA GLN A 284 -15.85 -3.90 -20.96
C GLN A 284 -15.97 -4.77 -19.69
N GLU A 285 -17.13 -4.69 -19.04
CA GLU A 285 -17.45 -5.40 -17.79
C GLU A 285 -16.62 -5.02 -16.56
N GLY A 286 -15.75 -4.00 -16.66
CA GLY A 286 -14.88 -3.56 -15.58
C GLY A 286 -13.59 -4.39 -15.47
N ILE A 287 -13.21 -5.15 -16.49
CA ILE A 287 -11.96 -5.90 -16.48
C ILE A 287 -10.78 -4.96 -16.20
N GLY A 288 -9.91 -5.41 -15.29
CA GLY A 288 -8.74 -4.76 -14.68
C GLY A 288 -9.05 -3.60 -13.73
N THR A 289 -10.32 -3.43 -13.35
CA THR A 289 -10.74 -2.50 -12.30
C THR A 289 -10.95 -3.25 -10.98
N LEU A 290 -11.47 -2.53 -9.97
CA LEU A 290 -11.84 -3.10 -8.68
C LEU A 290 -13.35 -3.33 -8.59
N GLU A 291 -13.72 -4.45 -7.98
CA GLU A 291 -15.08 -4.69 -7.48
C GLU A 291 -15.05 -4.70 -5.94
N PHE A 292 -16.02 -4.03 -5.33
CA PHE A 292 -16.13 -3.85 -3.89
C PHE A 292 -17.39 -4.52 -3.35
N GLU A 293 -17.34 -5.00 -2.11
CA GLU A 293 -18.53 -5.43 -1.37
C GLU A 293 -18.98 -4.29 -0.44
N VAL A 294 -20.00 -3.53 -0.85
CA VAL A 294 -20.54 -2.38 -0.13
C VAL A 294 -21.90 -2.77 0.43
N HIS A 295 -22.06 -2.79 1.76
CA HIS A 295 -23.32 -3.16 2.43
C HIS A 295 -23.90 -4.53 2.02
N GLY A 296 -23.04 -5.45 1.58
CA GLY A 296 -23.43 -6.79 1.09
C GLY A 296 -23.77 -6.84 -0.40
N GLU A 297 -23.64 -5.72 -1.12
CA GLU A 297 -23.84 -5.63 -2.57
C GLU A 297 -22.50 -5.49 -3.29
N ARG A 298 -22.40 -6.06 -4.49
CA ARG A 298 -21.21 -5.90 -5.35
C ARG A 298 -21.30 -4.59 -6.10
N LYS A 299 -20.35 -3.68 -5.87
CA LYS A 299 -20.25 -2.39 -6.54
C LYS A 299 -19.03 -2.37 -7.44
N ARG A 300 -19.25 -2.03 -8.71
CA ARG A 300 -18.20 -1.76 -9.70
C ARG A 300 -18.17 -0.28 -10.05
N PHE A 301 -17.02 0.18 -10.49
CA PHE A 301 -16.83 1.57 -10.91
C PHE A 301 -16.39 1.62 -12.37
N ASP A 302 -17.09 2.42 -13.16
CA ASP A 302 -16.66 2.79 -14.51
C ASP A 302 -15.61 3.91 -14.41
N VAL A 303 -14.35 3.48 -14.36
CA VAL A 303 -13.17 4.35 -14.20
C VAL A 303 -12.64 4.83 -15.54
N LYS A 304 -12.36 6.13 -15.63
CA LYS A 304 -11.74 6.78 -16.78
C LYS A 304 -10.33 7.26 -16.43
N LEU A 305 -9.55 7.59 -17.46
CA LEU A 305 -8.29 8.29 -17.27
C LEU A 305 -8.49 9.56 -16.44
N GLY A 306 -7.64 9.74 -15.43
CA GLY A 306 -7.73 10.86 -14.49
C GLY A 306 -8.63 10.61 -13.28
N ASP A 307 -9.46 9.55 -13.30
CA ASP A 307 -10.25 9.15 -12.14
C ASP A 307 -9.36 8.51 -11.06
N VAL A 308 -9.78 8.62 -9.80
CA VAL A 308 -9.10 7.98 -8.66
C VAL A 308 -10.14 7.30 -7.77
N LEU A 309 -9.89 6.04 -7.44
CA LEU A 309 -10.64 5.34 -6.40
C LEU A 309 -9.94 5.52 -5.06
N MET A 310 -10.68 5.99 -4.07
CA MET A 310 -10.19 6.12 -2.70
C MET A 310 -11.05 5.24 -1.78
N PHE A 311 -10.42 4.40 -0.96
CA PHE A 311 -11.13 3.42 -0.14
C PHE A 311 -10.38 3.09 1.14
N THR A 312 -11.09 2.62 2.17
CA THR A 312 -10.45 2.19 3.44
C THR A 312 -9.79 0.82 3.29
N PRO A 313 -8.71 0.49 4.01
CA PRO A 313 -8.09 -0.83 3.98
C PRO A 313 -9.03 -1.98 4.39
N THR A 314 -10.10 -1.67 5.13
CA THR A 314 -11.05 -2.64 5.67
C THR A 314 -12.13 -3.07 4.69
N ILE A 315 -12.37 -2.31 3.61
CA ILE A 315 -13.44 -2.64 2.68
C ILE A 315 -13.06 -3.88 1.84
N PRO A 316 -13.91 -4.93 1.81
CA PRO A 316 -13.65 -6.08 0.97
C PRO A 316 -13.67 -5.69 -0.51
N HIS A 317 -12.61 -6.03 -1.23
CA HIS A 317 -12.51 -5.76 -2.66
C HIS A 317 -11.75 -6.88 -3.39
N ARG A 318 -11.81 -6.86 -4.72
CA ARG A 318 -11.04 -7.75 -5.60
C ARG A 318 -10.72 -7.06 -6.92
N VAL A 319 -9.66 -7.52 -7.57
CA VAL A 319 -9.33 -7.12 -8.95
C VAL A 319 -10.10 -8.01 -9.91
N LEU A 320 -10.72 -7.42 -10.92
CA LEU A 320 -11.38 -8.17 -11.99
C LEU A 320 -10.35 -8.54 -13.05
N PHE A 321 -9.92 -9.80 -13.10
CA PHE A 321 -8.94 -10.26 -14.09
C PHE A 321 -9.59 -10.62 -15.43
N PRO A 322 -8.91 -10.43 -16.57
CA PRO A 322 -9.37 -10.98 -17.83
C PRO A 322 -9.35 -12.52 -17.78
N ALA A 323 -10.34 -13.17 -18.38
CA ALA A 323 -10.47 -14.64 -18.35
C ALA A 323 -9.21 -15.38 -18.83
N ASN A 324 -8.53 -14.82 -19.82
CA ASN A 324 -7.31 -15.40 -20.40
C ASN A 324 -6.02 -14.80 -19.83
N SER A 325 -6.09 -13.93 -18.81
CA SER A 325 -4.93 -13.20 -18.27
C SER A 325 -4.13 -12.41 -19.31
N GLN A 326 -4.72 -12.13 -20.48
CA GLN A 326 -4.08 -11.40 -21.57
C GLN A 326 -4.64 -9.98 -21.63
N TYR A 327 -3.71 -9.03 -21.72
CA TYR A 327 -3.99 -7.63 -21.99
C TYR A 327 -3.44 -7.28 -23.37
N ASP A 328 -4.26 -6.63 -24.20
CA ASP A 328 -3.82 -6.17 -25.54
C ASP A 328 -2.80 -5.03 -25.45
N GLU A 329 -2.84 -4.27 -24.36
CA GLU A 329 -1.96 -3.13 -24.07
C GLU A 329 -1.54 -3.20 -22.62
N ASP A 330 -0.39 -2.62 -22.28
CA ASP A 330 0.04 -2.57 -20.87
C ASP A 330 -0.99 -1.80 -20.05
N ARG A 331 -1.40 -2.41 -18.95
CA ARG A 331 -2.31 -1.81 -17.98
C ARG A 331 -1.53 -1.46 -16.72
N CYS A 332 -1.30 -0.18 -16.52
CA CYS A 332 -0.58 0.38 -15.40
C CYS A 332 -1.55 0.93 -14.35
N VAL A 333 -1.35 0.51 -13.11
CA VAL A 333 -2.10 1.01 -11.96
C VAL A 333 -1.10 1.43 -10.90
N ILE A 334 -1.26 2.65 -10.39
CA ILE A 334 -0.55 3.11 -9.20
C ILE A 334 -1.48 2.93 -8.00
N ILE A 335 -0.99 2.31 -6.95
CA ILE A 335 -1.70 2.16 -5.67
C ILE A 335 -0.87 2.84 -4.60
N ALA A 336 -1.51 3.55 -3.67
CA ALA A 336 -0.82 4.07 -2.50
C ALA A 336 -1.64 3.95 -1.24
N SER A 337 -0.95 3.99 -0.10
CA SER A 337 -1.55 4.05 1.23
C SER A 337 -1.13 5.35 1.89
N LEU A 338 -2.12 6.15 2.25
CA LEU A 338 -1.96 7.47 2.83
C LEU A 338 -2.46 7.43 4.27
N HIS A 339 -1.65 7.89 5.22
CA HIS A 339 -2.01 7.99 6.61
C HIS A 339 -2.48 9.40 6.96
N GLY A 340 -3.64 9.53 7.59
CA GLY A 340 -4.12 10.77 8.16
C GLY A 340 -3.82 10.84 9.65
N SER A 341 -3.29 11.96 10.12
CA SER A 341 -3.11 12.21 11.56
C SER A 341 -3.80 13.50 11.99
N THR A 342 -4.39 13.48 13.19
CA THR A 342 -4.93 14.67 13.88
C THR A 342 -3.93 15.26 14.89
N ALA A 343 -2.75 14.66 15.03
CA ALA A 343 -1.70 15.14 15.93
C ALA A 343 -0.29 14.92 15.34
N ASP A 344 0.66 15.76 15.75
CA ASP A 344 2.02 15.85 15.19
C ASP A 344 2.96 14.64 15.49
N ALA A 345 2.52 13.61 16.23
CA ALA A 345 3.44 12.60 16.79
C ALA A 345 2.93 11.15 16.77
N GLY A 346 2.42 10.69 15.61
CA GLY A 346 2.12 9.26 15.40
C GLY A 346 3.38 8.39 15.20
N PRO A 347 3.27 7.05 15.24
CA PRO A 347 4.38 6.13 14.96
C PRO A 347 4.92 6.25 13.53
N VAL A 348 4.13 6.82 12.63
CA VAL A 348 4.54 7.16 11.25
C VAL A 348 5.20 8.55 11.15
N ALA A 349 5.45 9.17 12.30
CA ALA A 349 6.20 10.38 12.64
C ALA A 349 7.60 10.61 12.03
N VAL A 350 7.98 9.91 10.95
CA VAL A 350 9.38 9.68 10.58
C VAL A 350 9.66 9.94 9.10
N PRO A 351 10.92 10.26 8.71
CA PRO A 351 11.29 10.53 7.32
C PRO A 351 10.97 9.42 6.31
N GLU A 352 10.90 8.17 6.78
CA GLU A 352 10.49 6.99 6.03
C GLU A 352 9.05 7.09 5.49
N PHE A 353 8.18 7.83 6.20
CA PHE A 353 6.80 8.07 5.85
C PHE A 353 6.57 9.58 5.73
N PRO A 354 7.07 10.19 4.64
CA PRO A 354 7.17 11.62 4.54
C PRO A 354 5.79 12.27 4.60
N ARG A 355 5.74 13.43 5.26
CA ARG A 355 4.58 14.31 5.21
C ARG A 355 4.39 14.85 3.80
N ILE A 356 3.19 14.73 3.28
CA ILE A 356 2.78 15.25 1.97
C ILE A 356 1.68 16.32 2.06
N PHE A 357 1.12 16.55 3.26
CA PHE A 357 0.18 17.63 3.57
C PHE A 357 0.34 18.08 5.03
N PRO A 358 0.24 19.38 5.38
CA PRO A 358 -0.05 20.52 4.49
C PRO A 358 1.13 20.91 3.60
N THR A 359 2.36 20.66 4.07
CA THR A 359 3.60 20.87 3.31
C THR A 359 4.59 19.79 3.67
N THR A 360 5.40 19.39 2.69
CA THR A 360 6.50 18.45 2.91
C THR A 360 7.54 19.05 3.85
N ASP A 361 8.09 18.23 4.75
CA ASP A 361 9.20 18.64 5.60
C ASP A 361 10.54 18.55 4.85
N GLU A 362 11.25 19.67 4.72
CA GLU A 362 12.54 19.72 4.02
C GLU A 362 13.60 18.78 4.61
N ALA A 363 13.56 18.50 5.92
CA ALA A 363 14.47 17.55 6.55
C ALA A 363 14.16 16.11 6.13
N GLU A 364 12.88 15.76 5.96
CA GLU A 364 12.46 14.45 5.45
C GLU A 364 12.85 14.30 3.96
N VAL A 365 12.67 15.37 3.16
CA VAL A 365 13.13 15.40 1.75
C VAL A 365 14.64 15.23 1.65
N ALA A 366 15.40 15.93 2.49
CA ALA A 366 16.85 15.83 2.53
C ALA A 366 17.29 14.40 2.91
N ALA A 367 16.69 13.81 3.95
CA ALA A 367 16.97 12.43 4.36
C ALA A 367 16.74 11.42 3.23
N ARG A 368 15.66 11.60 2.44
CA ARG A 368 15.39 10.80 1.24
C ARG A 368 16.47 10.99 0.17
N ARG A 369 16.81 12.24 -0.16
CA ARG A 369 17.80 12.57 -1.21
C ARG A 369 19.20 12.06 -0.89
N GLU A 370 19.53 12.00 0.40
CA GLU A 370 20.79 11.47 0.92
C GLU A 370 20.81 9.93 0.95
N GLY A 371 19.70 9.26 0.60
CA GLY A 371 19.58 7.80 0.61
C GLY A 371 19.57 7.18 2.01
N ARG A 372 19.38 7.98 3.08
CA ARG A 372 19.43 7.50 4.46
C ARG A 372 18.28 6.55 4.81
N LEU A 373 17.18 6.59 4.07
CA LEU A 373 15.97 5.82 4.37
C LEU A 373 16.08 4.32 4.03
N TYR A 374 17.05 3.94 3.21
CA TYR A 374 17.25 2.56 2.75
C TYR A 374 18.74 2.22 2.60
N ASP A 375 19.59 2.88 3.40
CA ASP A 375 21.02 2.59 3.52
C ASP A 375 21.32 1.16 4.02
N SER A 376 20.30 0.46 4.51
CA SER A 376 20.38 -0.94 4.93
C SER A 376 19.16 -1.74 4.47
N ALA A 377 19.38 -3.03 4.19
CA ALA A 377 18.32 -3.98 3.90
C ALA A 377 17.32 -4.09 5.07
N GLU A 378 17.79 -3.95 6.32
CA GLU A 378 16.94 -3.97 7.49
C GLU A 378 15.91 -2.83 7.48
N ARG A 379 16.35 -1.58 7.31
CA ARG A 379 15.44 -0.43 7.18
C ARG A 379 14.50 -0.58 6.01
N TYR A 380 15.02 -1.04 4.88
CA TYR A 380 14.18 -1.35 3.74
C TYR A 380 13.08 -2.33 4.15
N PHE A 381 13.41 -3.50 4.71
CA PHE A 381 12.41 -4.49 5.16
C PHE A 381 11.49 -3.99 6.29
N GLN A 382 11.93 -3.05 7.13
CA GLN A 382 11.07 -2.42 8.14
C GLN A 382 9.91 -1.66 7.50
N LEU A 383 10.12 -0.98 6.37
CA LEU A 383 9.06 -0.31 5.60
C LEU A 383 8.00 -1.30 5.07
N TRP A 384 8.41 -2.53 4.79
CA TRP A 384 7.53 -3.57 4.22
C TRP A 384 6.80 -4.40 5.29
N GLY A 385 7.03 -4.09 6.56
CA GLY A 385 6.56 -4.87 7.69
C GLY A 385 7.34 -6.17 7.90
N ARG A 386 7.07 -6.84 9.02
CA ARG A 386 7.74 -8.11 9.35
C ARG A 386 7.39 -9.16 8.28
N PRO A 387 8.33 -10.04 7.87
CA PRO A 387 8.07 -11.11 6.89
C PRO A 387 6.85 -11.98 7.19
N PHE A 388 6.46 -12.11 8.46
CA PHE A 388 5.24 -12.82 8.89
C PHE A 388 3.93 -12.14 8.46
N ALA A 389 3.92 -10.81 8.26
CA ALA A 389 2.77 -10.10 7.72
C ALA A 389 2.45 -10.56 6.29
N LEU A 390 3.49 -10.82 5.48
CA LEU A 390 3.36 -11.38 4.12
C LEU A 390 2.69 -12.76 4.14
N ALA A 391 3.11 -13.63 5.05
CA ALA A 391 2.50 -14.96 5.18
C ALA A 391 1.03 -14.88 5.59
N LYS A 392 0.67 -13.91 6.46
CA LYS A 392 -0.71 -13.69 6.89
C LYS A 392 -1.58 -13.13 5.76
N GLU A 393 -1.06 -12.19 4.99
CA GLU A 393 -1.71 -11.64 3.78
C GLU A 393 -1.96 -12.76 2.76
N TRP A 394 -0.95 -13.57 2.47
CA TRP A 394 -1.09 -14.72 1.57
C TRP A 394 -2.13 -15.72 2.08
N LEU A 395 -2.13 -15.99 3.39
CA LEU A 395 -3.13 -16.84 3.99
C LEU A 395 -4.53 -16.26 3.80
N GLN A 396 -4.71 -14.93 3.83
CA GLN A 396 -6.00 -14.32 3.51
C GLN A 396 -6.41 -14.61 2.06
N PHE A 397 -5.54 -14.42 1.07
CA PHE A 397 -5.89 -14.73 -0.34
C PHE A 397 -6.36 -16.18 -0.54
N ILE A 398 -5.82 -17.13 0.23
CA ILE A 398 -6.18 -18.55 0.13
C ILE A 398 -7.41 -18.89 0.98
N THR A 399 -7.46 -18.36 2.20
CA THR A 399 -8.40 -18.80 3.25
C THR A 399 -9.51 -17.80 3.53
N TYR A 400 -9.60 -16.68 2.81
CA TYR A 400 -10.70 -15.74 2.96
C TYR A 400 -12.01 -16.45 2.62
N GLU A 401 -12.69 -16.89 3.68
CA GLU A 401 -14.08 -17.29 3.62
C GLU A 401 -14.88 -16.01 3.78
N GLN A 402 -15.65 -15.66 2.74
CA GLN A 402 -16.70 -14.65 2.87
C GLN A 402 -17.51 -15.03 4.11
N LYS A 403 -17.48 -14.17 5.15
CA LYS A 403 -18.40 -14.32 6.28
C LYS A 403 -19.79 -14.28 5.67
N LYS A 404 -20.43 -15.45 5.55
CA LYS A 404 -21.85 -15.51 5.16
C LYS A 404 -22.56 -14.51 6.07
N PRO A 405 -23.31 -13.55 5.52
CA PRO A 405 -24.02 -12.57 6.34
C PRO A 405 -24.79 -13.37 7.38
N SER A 406 -24.45 -13.17 8.65
CA SER A 406 -25.05 -13.95 9.73
C SER A 406 -26.55 -13.80 9.61
N GLU A 407 -27.29 -14.91 9.51
CA GLU A 407 -28.75 -14.90 9.31
C GLU A 407 -29.49 -13.99 10.33
N SER A 408 -28.87 -13.74 11.48
CA SER A 408 -29.32 -12.78 12.49
C SER A 408 -29.49 -11.33 12.00
N LYS A 409 -28.68 -10.86 11.04
CA LYS A 409 -28.88 -9.52 10.43
C LYS A 409 -30.01 -9.50 9.41
N LYS A 410 -30.27 -10.62 8.74
CA LYS A 410 -31.37 -10.74 7.77
C LYS A 410 -32.73 -10.69 8.46
N LYS A 411 -32.89 -11.41 9.58
CA LYS A 411 -34.13 -11.35 10.39
C LYS A 411 -34.45 -9.95 10.90
N ARG A 412 -33.45 -9.16 11.30
CA ARG A 412 -33.68 -7.81 11.85
C ARG A 412 -34.15 -6.78 10.82
N ARG A 413 -33.89 -7.00 9.52
CA ARG A 413 -34.40 -6.17 8.42
C ARG A 413 -35.80 -6.56 7.95
N GLU A 414 -36.24 -7.79 8.22
CA GLU A 414 -37.61 -8.24 7.92
C GLU A 414 -38.61 -7.89 9.04
N THR A 415 -38.14 -7.29 10.15
CA THR A 415 -38.99 -6.92 11.31
C THR A 415 -39.14 -5.41 11.53
N ILE A 416 -38.66 -4.58 10.59
CA ILE A 416 -38.86 -3.13 10.54
C ILE A 416 -39.53 -2.84 9.20
#